data_AF-A0A377D490-F1
#
_entry.id   AF-A0A377D490-F1
#
_cell.length_a   1.000
_cell.length_b   1.000
_cell.length_c   1.000
_cell.angle_alpha   90.00
_cell.angle_beta   90.00
_cell.angle_gamma   90.00
#
_symmetry.space_group_name_H-M   'P 1'
#
loop_
_entity.id
_entity.type
_entity.pdbx_description
1 polymer ?
#
loop_
_entity_poly.entity_id
_entity_poly.type
_entity_poly.pdbx_seq_one_letter_code
_entity_poly.pdbx_strand_id
1 'polypeptide(L)' 'MLEAHLVQELEIKEAGNRGVRQWGWVVETEAWHYLSLRISRGEIFLALRDLSSKLVVEESQNWR' A
#
# COMPACT_ATOMS: atom_id res chain seq x y z
N MET A 1 3.36 7.14 14.67
CA MET A 1 3.11 6.93 13.22
C MET A 1 4.41 6.97 12.43
N LEU A 2 5.22 8.04 12.50
CA LEU A 2 6.59 8.05 11.94
C LEU A 2 7.50 7.00 12.56
N GLU A 3 7.50 6.91 13.89
CA GLU A 3 8.35 5.93 14.62
C GLU A 3 7.98 4.48 14.30
N ALA A 4 6.76 4.26 13.79
CA ALA A 4 6.28 2.97 13.32
C ALA A 4 6.49 2.79 11.80
N HIS A 5 7.15 3.73 11.13
CA HIS A 5 7.39 3.73 9.68
C HIS A 5 6.13 3.54 8.82
N LEU A 6 4.98 4.01 9.30
CA LEU A 6 3.71 3.91 8.56
C LEU A 6 3.49 5.12 7.63
N VAL A 7 4.22 6.21 7.86
CA VAL A 7 4.13 7.46 7.12
C VAL A 7 5.51 8.09 6.98
N GLN A 8 5.74 8.78 5.87
CA GLN A 8 6.94 9.57 5.60
C GLN A 8 6.58 11.01 5.24
N GLU A 9 7.52 11.94 5.47
CA GLU A 9 7.38 13.32 5.03
C GLU A 9 7.59 13.42 3.52
N LEU A 10 6.73 14.18 2.85
CA LEU A 10 6.84 14.48 1.42
C LEU A 10 6.77 15.99 1.22
N GLU A 11 7.77 16.56 0.55
CA GLU A 11 7.73 17.96 0.12
C GLU A 11 6.67 18.13 -0.98
N ILE A 12 5.65 18.94 -0.71
CA ILE A 12 4.60 19.24 -1.68
C ILE A 12 5.10 20.37 -2.58
N LYS A 13 5.40 20.04 -3.83
CA LYS A 13 5.77 21.02 -4.86
C LYS A 13 4.53 21.47 -5.61
N GLU A 14 3.87 22.52 -5.11
CA GLU A 14 2.82 23.21 -5.88
C GLU A 14 3.43 24.11 -6.95
N ALA A 15 2.97 23.95 -8.20
CA ALA A 15 3.38 24.80 -9.31
C ALA A 15 2.85 26.24 -9.09
N GLY A 16 3.74 27.14 -8.66
CA GLY A 16 3.44 28.57 -8.48
C GLY A 16 3.81 29.15 -7.12
N ASN A 17 4.20 28.32 -6.14
CA ASN A 17 4.52 28.80 -4.80
C ASN A 17 5.96 29.33 -4.73
N ARG A 18 6.13 30.66 -4.71
CA ARG A 18 7.45 31.32 -4.63
C ARG A 18 7.96 31.29 -3.19
N GLY A 19 8.58 30.17 -2.79
CA GLY A 19 9.54 30.14 -1.69
C GLY A 19 9.08 29.53 -0.36
N VAL A 20 7.81 29.16 -0.18
CA VAL A 20 7.38 28.42 1.02
C VAL A 20 7.39 26.92 0.73
N ARG A 21 8.29 26.20 1.40
CA ARG A 21 8.27 24.73 1.39
C ARG A 21 7.13 24.24 2.27
N GLN A 22 6.26 23.41 1.71
CA GLN A 22 5.19 22.75 2.45
C GLN A 22 5.49 21.26 2.57
N TRP A 23 5.27 20.73 3.77
CA TRP A 23 5.47 19.32 4.08
C TRP A 23 4.12 18.65 4.27
N GLY A 24 3.90 17.58 3.53
CA GLY A 24 2.77 16.67 3.70
C GLY A 24 3.21 15.34 4.27
N TRP A 25 2.24 14.55 4.71
CA TRP A 25 2.45 13.16 5.11
C TRP A 25 1.92 12.24 4.02
N VAL A 26 2.71 11.24 3.63
CA VAL A 26 2.26 10.16 2.74
C VAL A 26 2.39 8.83 3.46
N VAL A 27 1.42 7.94 3.28
CA VAL A 27 1.49 6.57 3.81
C VAL A 27 2.65 5.84 3.14
N GLU A 28 3.47 5.17 3.93
CA GLU A 28 4.58 4.38 3.42
C GLU A 28 4.06 3.00 3.00
N THR A 29 3.48 2.95 1.79
CA THR A 29 2.76 1.77 1.33
C THR A 29 3.68 0.63 0.93
N GLU A 30 4.87 0.91 0.40
CA GLU A 30 5.81 -0.11 -0.10
C GLU A 30 6.49 -0.93 1.01
N ALA A 31 6.65 -0.37 2.22
CA ALA A 31 7.32 -1.06 3.32
C ALA A 31 6.40 -2.07 4.05
N TRP A 32 5.09 -1.96 3.87
CA TRP A 32 4.11 -2.70 4.65
C TRP A 32 3.18 -3.50 3.77
N HIS A 33 3.00 -4.77 4.13
CA HIS A 33 2.17 -5.70 3.40
C HIS A 33 1.17 -6.39 4.31
N TYR A 34 0.05 -6.81 3.72
CA TYR A 34 -0.90 -7.69 4.35
C TYR A 34 -1.30 -8.82 3.41
N LEU A 35 -1.67 -9.95 4.01
CA LEU A 35 -2.23 -11.09 3.28
C LEU A 35 -3.75 -10.94 3.18
N SER A 36 -4.29 -11.12 1.99
CA SER A 36 -5.72 -11.21 1.72
C SER A 36 -6.09 -12.60 1.22
N LEU A 37 -7.22 -13.13 1.71
CA LEU A 37 -7.74 -14.45 1.35
C LEU A 37 -9.14 -14.30 0.75
N ARG A 38 -9.36 -14.88 -0.43
CA ARG A 38 -10.70 -15.02 -1.02
C ARG A 38 -11.03 -16.49 -1.20
N ILE A 39 -12.16 -16.92 -0.65
CA ILE A 39 -12.66 -18.30 -0.78
C ILE A 39 -13.84 -18.29 -1.75
N SER A 40 -13.71 -19.03 -2.84
CA SER A 40 -14.73 -19.27 -3.84
C SER A 40 -15.10 -20.76 -3.87
N ARG A 41 -16.14 -21.11 -4.64
CA ARG A 41 -16.56 -22.50 -4.78
C ARG A 41 -15.51 -23.32 -5.53
N GLY A 42 -14.75 -24.14 -4.80
CA GLY A 42 -13.71 -25.00 -5.39
C GLY A 42 -12.35 -24.35 -5.51
N GLU A 43 -12.18 -23.11 -5.02
CA GLU A 43 -10.97 -22.34 -5.25
C GLU A 43 -10.66 -21.38 -4.08
N ILE A 44 -9.38 -21.27 -3.72
CA ILE A 44 -8.85 -20.31 -2.75
C ILE A 44 -7.86 -19.41 -3.46
N PHE A 45 -7.91 -18.11 -3.19
CA PHE A 45 -6.93 -17.12 -3.63
C PHE A 45 -6.21 -16.54 -2.43
N LEU A 46 -4.88 -16.57 -2.43
CA LEU A 46 -4.01 -15.87 -1.50
C LEU A 46 -3.33 -14.74 -2.24
N ALA A 47 -3.49 -13.50 -1.78
CA ALA A 47 -2.87 -12.33 -2.38
C ALA A 47 -2.10 -11.52 -1.34
N LEU A 48 -0.83 -11.24 -1.62
CA LEU A 48 -0.04 -10.26 -0.90
C LEU A 48 -0.33 -8.87 -1.46
N ARG A 49 -0.68 -7.92 -0.59
CA ARG A 49 -1.01 -6.54 -0.95
C ARG A 49 -0.21 -5.56 -0.13
N ASP A 50 0.09 -4.41 -0.71
CA ASP A 50 0.64 -3.28 0.01
C ASP A 50 -0.46 -2.51 0.77
N LEU A 51 -0.13 -1.54 1.64
CA LEU A 51 -1.16 -0.79 2.38
C LEU A 51 -2.09 0.07 1.50
N SER A 52 -1.76 0.31 0.23
CA SER A 52 -2.68 0.95 -0.73
C SER A 52 -3.69 -0.03 -1.34
N SER A 53 -3.67 -1.30 -0.90
CA SER A 53 -4.42 -2.43 -1.47
C SER A 53 -3.96 -2.86 -2.86
N LYS A 54 -2.85 -2.32 -3.37
CA LYS A 54 -2.26 -2.73 -4.64
C LYS A 54 -1.81 -4.17 -4.54
N LEU A 55 -2.12 -4.96 -5.57
CA LEU A 55 -1.69 -6.35 -5.65
C LEU A 55 -0.19 -6.43 -5.90
N VAL A 56 0.52 -7.18 -5.07
CA VAL A 56 1.94 -7.52 -5.27
C VAL A 56 2.06 -8.86 -5.99
N VAL A 57 1.39 -9.90 -5.45
CA VAL A 57 1.33 -11.23 -6.03
C VAL A 57 0.05 -11.94 -5.58
N GLU A 58 -0.51 -12.80 -6.42
CA GLU A 58 -1.66 -13.67 -6.12
C GLU A 58 -1.37 -15.11 -6.55
N GLU A 59 -1.71 -16.07 -5.69
CA GLU A 59 -1.76 -17.48 -6.01
C GLU A 59 -3.18 -18.02 -5.80
N SER A 60 -3.58 -18.97 -6.66
CA SER A 60 -4.88 -19.63 -6.57
C SER A 60 -4.74 -21.15 -6.56
N GLN A 61 -5.43 -21.82 -5.65
CA GLN A 61 -5.53 -23.28 -5.63
C GLN A 61 -6.97 -23.70 -5.91
N ASN A 62 -7.14 -24.48 -6.98
CA ASN A 62 -8.40 -25.14 -7.32
C ASN A 62 -8.38 -26.60 -6.82
N TRP A 63 -9.47 -27.07 -6.23
CA TRP A 63 -9.61 -28.45 -5.72
C TRP A 63 -10.78 -29.20 -6.36
N ARG A 64 -11.20 -28.77 -7.56
CA ARG A 64 -12.19 -29.45 -8.41
C ARG A 64 -11.55 -30.11 -9.61
#